data_AF-A0AAD9BDR1-F1
#
_entry.id   AF-A0AAD9BDR1-F1
#
_cell.length_a   1.000
_cell.length_b   1.000
_cell.length_c   1.000
_cell.angle_alpha   90.00
_cell.angle_beta   90.00
_cell.angle_gamma   90.00
#
_symmetry.space_group_name_H-M   'P 1'
#
loop_
_entity.id
_entity.type
_entity.pdbx_description
1 polymer ?
#
loop_
_entity_poly.entity_id
_entity_poly.type
_entity_poly.pdbx_seq_one_letter_code
_entity_poly.pdbx_strand_id
1 'polypeptide(L)'
;MASDHMNVAALGRPFTLGMLYDARSDTLVPGLRLWNEETLKVKQTPHHGSSFEISASDSIESKSSLMDIEASLKASFLSGLIEVGGSAEYLNDEKKCKNQSRVTCQYKATTNFKELLIDQMTLDAEQMEVIEKDLATHVVTGILYGANSFFVFDSEKLEDSEVQKTEDSMQAVIKKIPTLNIEGSVEFQLTDEEKDLTEKFSCKFYGDFILESNPATFQDAVQTYEELPQLLGTKERILSQ
;
A
#
# COMPACT_ATOMS: atom_id res chain seq x y z
N MET A 1 6.36 -26.44 -13.06
CA MET A 1 6.07 -26.74 -11.66
C MET A 1 5.89 -25.42 -10.97
N ALA A 2 4.70 -25.15 -10.44
CA ALA A 2 4.48 -23.93 -9.66
C ALA A 2 5.41 -23.99 -8.45
N SER A 3 6.04 -22.86 -8.12
CA SER A 3 6.73 -22.72 -6.84
C SER A 3 5.74 -23.01 -5.71
N ASP A 4 6.09 -23.87 -4.75
CA ASP A 4 5.30 -24.13 -3.52
C ASP A 4 5.18 -22.89 -2.61
N HIS A 5 5.79 -21.77 -3.00
CA HIS A 5 5.68 -20.48 -2.31
C HIS A 5 4.67 -19.57 -3.00
N MET A 6 3.68 -19.12 -2.23
CA MET A 6 2.67 -18.13 -2.61
C MET A 6 3.02 -16.77 -2.00
N ASN A 7 3.04 -15.72 -2.82
CA ASN A 7 3.14 -14.34 -2.36
C ASN A 7 1.76 -13.68 -2.40
N VAL A 8 1.43 -12.92 -1.36
CA VAL A 8 0.12 -12.27 -1.21
C VAL A 8 0.32 -10.85 -0.72
N ALA A 9 -0.33 -9.88 -1.35
CA ALA A 9 -0.33 -8.50 -0.87
C ALA A 9 -1.07 -8.41 0.49
N ALA A 10 -0.46 -7.72 1.46
CA ALA A 10 -1.03 -7.62 2.81
C ALA A 10 -2.34 -6.81 2.84
N LEU A 11 -2.41 -5.73 2.05
CA LEU A 11 -3.58 -4.86 1.91
C LEU A 11 -4.12 -4.30 3.24
N GLY A 12 -3.22 -3.95 4.16
CA GLY A 12 -3.56 -3.43 5.49
C GLY A 12 -4.00 -4.49 6.50
N ARG A 13 -4.09 -5.76 6.11
CA ARG A 13 -4.41 -6.87 7.00
C ARG A 13 -3.21 -7.20 7.93
N PRO A 14 -3.44 -7.55 9.21
CA PRO A 14 -2.37 -7.71 10.18
C PRO A 14 -1.70 -9.09 10.08
N PHE A 15 -0.71 -9.22 9.19
CA PHE A 15 0.10 -10.44 9.07
C PHE A 15 1.15 -10.53 10.19
N THR A 16 1.34 -11.74 10.74
CA THR A 16 2.48 -12.06 11.61
C THR A 16 3.20 -13.32 11.12
N LEU A 17 4.49 -13.44 11.38
CA LEU A 17 5.22 -14.66 11.05
C LEU A 17 4.62 -15.86 11.81
N GLY A 18 4.51 -17.00 11.13
CA GLY A 18 3.92 -18.22 11.67
C GLY A 18 2.39 -18.20 11.74
N MET A 19 1.74 -17.11 11.32
CA MET A 19 0.29 -17.05 11.18
C MET A 19 -0.17 -17.99 10.07
N LEU A 20 -1.33 -18.60 10.28
CA LEU A 20 -1.95 -19.48 9.31
C LEU A 20 -2.82 -18.69 8.34
N TYR A 21 -2.83 -19.14 7.09
CA TYR A 21 -3.57 -18.51 5.99
C TYR A 21 -4.38 -19.55 5.23
N ASP A 22 -5.66 -19.28 5.00
CA ASP A 22 -6.47 -20.08 4.10
C ASP A 22 -6.61 -19.41 2.73
N ALA A 23 -5.85 -19.87 1.75
CA ALA A 23 -5.92 -19.41 0.37
C ALA A 23 -7.26 -19.72 -0.34
N ARG A 24 -8.13 -20.56 0.24
CA ARG A 24 -9.47 -20.85 -0.32
C ARG A 24 -10.44 -19.69 -0.09
N SER A 25 -10.26 -18.94 0.98
CA SER A 25 -11.09 -17.81 1.39
C SER A 25 -10.31 -16.52 1.62
N ASP A 26 -9.01 -16.52 1.29
CA ASP A 26 -8.05 -15.45 1.54
C ASP A 26 -8.11 -14.88 2.97
N THR A 27 -8.30 -15.77 3.95
CA THR A 27 -8.54 -15.43 5.36
C THR A 27 -7.31 -15.70 6.23
N LEU A 28 -7.02 -14.76 7.13
CA LEU A 28 -6.02 -14.95 8.19
C LEU A 28 -6.64 -15.70 9.36
N VAL A 29 -5.92 -16.67 9.92
CA VAL A 29 -6.36 -17.43 11.09
C VAL A 29 -5.47 -17.05 12.28
N PRO A 30 -5.86 -16.02 13.06
CA PRO A 30 -5.09 -15.58 14.21
C PRO A 30 -5.24 -16.56 15.40
N GLY A 31 -4.27 -16.52 16.32
CA GLY A 31 -4.33 -17.25 17.59
C GLY A 31 -3.98 -18.74 17.53
N LEU A 32 -4.06 -19.37 16.36
CA LEU A 32 -3.54 -20.72 16.10
C LEU A 32 -2.21 -20.63 15.39
N ARG A 33 -1.21 -21.38 15.86
CA ARG A 33 0.13 -21.42 15.27
C ARG A 33 0.60 -22.85 15.19
N LEU A 34 1.31 -23.16 14.12
CA LEU A 34 2.01 -24.44 13.98
C LEU A 34 3.27 -24.52 14.84
N TRP A 35 3.71 -23.42 15.45
CA TRP A 35 4.94 -23.38 16.23
C TRP A 35 4.81 -22.49 17.46
N ASN A 36 5.49 -22.91 18.52
CA ASN A 36 5.66 -22.11 19.73
C ASN A 36 6.68 -21.00 19.48
N GLU A 37 6.50 -19.84 20.13
CA GLU A 37 7.41 -18.69 19.96
C GLU A 37 8.86 -19.01 20.34
N GLU A 38 9.07 -19.96 21.26
CA GLU A 38 10.40 -20.37 21.73
C GLU A 38 11.22 -21.16 20.70
N THR A 39 10.58 -21.76 19.68
CA THR A 39 11.27 -22.58 18.67
C THR A 39 11.52 -21.83 17.36
N LEU A 40 10.82 -20.72 17.12
CA LEU A 40 10.95 -19.96 15.88
C LEU A 40 12.14 -19.00 15.94
N LYS A 41 13.14 -19.25 15.08
CA LYS A 41 14.20 -18.29 14.81
C LYS A 41 13.76 -17.36 13.67
N VAL A 42 13.79 -16.06 13.92
CA VAL A 42 13.51 -15.04 12.90
C VAL A 42 14.83 -14.45 12.41
N LYS A 43 15.01 -14.40 11.09
CA LYS A 43 16.08 -13.64 10.46
C LYS A 43 15.49 -12.38 9.85
N GLN A 44 16.12 -11.23 10.16
CA GLN A 44 15.80 -9.96 9.55
C GLN A 44 16.94 -9.53 8.64
N THR A 45 16.60 -9.13 7.42
CA THR A 45 17.53 -8.55 6.46
C THR A 45 17.07 -7.13 6.08
N PRO A 46 17.98 -6.14 6.05
CA PRO A 46 17.67 -4.84 5.48
C PRO A 46 17.20 -4.99 4.03
N HIS A 47 16.13 -4.31 3.67
CA HIS A 47 15.56 -4.30 2.33
C HIS A 47 15.02 -2.90 2.04
N HIS A 48 15.93 -1.92 2.01
CA HIS A 48 15.57 -0.51 1.83
C HIS A 48 15.37 -0.21 0.35
N GLY A 49 14.22 0.37 0.02
CA GLY A 49 13.93 0.90 -1.29
C GLY A 49 12.69 1.75 -1.26
N SER A 50 12.66 2.82 -2.05
CA SER A 50 11.47 3.65 -2.24
C SER A 50 11.25 3.92 -3.72
N SER A 51 10.01 3.93 -4.15
CA SER A 51 9.60 4.28 -5.50
C SER A 51 8.44 5.26 -5.50
N PHE A 52 8.32 5.98 -6.60
CA PHE A 52 7.24 6.89 -6.88
C PHE A 52 6.64 6.56 -8.24
N GLU A 53 5.34 6.32 -8.26
CA GLU A 53 4.59 5.96 -9.48
C GLU A 53 3.40 6.88 -9.65
N ILE A 54 2.98 7.09 -10.91
CA ILE A 54 1.81 7.90 -11.24
C ILE A 54 0.91 7.10 -12.16
N SER A 55 -0.39 7.11 -11.87
CA SER A 55 -1.44 6.59 -12.74
C SER A 55 -2.50 7.65 -13.02
N ALA A 56 -2.90 7.78 -14.28
CA ALA A 56 -4.08 8.53 -14.70
C ALA A 56 -5.32 7.61 -14.84
N SER A 57 -5.19 6.32 -14.50
CA SER A 57 -6.27 5.34 -14.58
C SER A 57 -6.78 4.98 -13.18
N ASP A 58 -8.10 5.02 -13.02
CA ASP A 58 -8.81 4.64 -11.78
C ASP A 58 -9.41 3.22 -11.87
N SER A 59 -9.10 2.46 -12.92
CA SER A 59 -9.64 1.11 -13.07
C SER A 59 -9.13 0.18 -11.98
N ILE A 60 -9.95 -0.80 -11.58
CA ILE A 60 -9.52 -1.83 -10.61
C ILE A 60 -8.25 -2.54 -11.06
N GLU A 61 -8.07 -2.72 -12.38
CA GLU A 61 -6.84 -3.29 -12.94
C GLU A 61 -5.63 -2.41 -12.62
N SER A 62 -5.70 -1.11 -12.89
CA SER A 62 -4.60 -0.18 -12.61
C SER A 62 -4.30 -0.10 -11.12
N LYS A 63 -5.32 -0.07 -10.26
CA LYS A 63 -5.11 -0.06 -8.80
C LYS A 63 -4.47 -1.35 -8.31
N SER A 64 -4.93 -2.48 -8.84
CA SER A 64 -4.37 -3.80 -8.52
C SER A 64 -2.90 -3.89 -8.91
N SER A 65 -2.53 -3.37 -10.09
CA SER A 65 -1.13 -3.33 -10.53
C SER A 65 -0.24 -2.49 -9.63
N LEU A 66 -0.66 -1.29 -9.21
CA LEU A 66 0.11 -0.44 -8.28
C LEU A 66 0.37 -1.12 -6.92
N MET A 67 -0.52 -2.02 -6.52
CA MET A 67 -0.49 -2.71 -5.23
C MET A 67 0.04 -4.15 -5.31
N ASP A 68 0.55 -4.57 -6.47
CA ASP A 68 1.00 -5.95 -6.73
C ASP A 68 -0.08 -7.01 -6.37
N ILE A 69 -1.35 -6.72 -6.68
CA ILE A 69 -2.47 -7.62 -6.39
C ILE A 69 -2.64 -8.60 -7.54
N GLU A 70 -2.35 -9.87 -7.25
CA GLU A 70 -2.56 -10.99 -8.15
C GLU A 70 -4.05 -11.27 -8.43
N ALA A 71 -4.32 -11.97 -9.54
CA ALA A 71 -5.68 -12.19 -10.03
C ALA A 71 -6.62 -12.88 -9.02
N SER A 72 -6.12 -13.85 -8.24
CA SER A 72 -6.91 -14.54 -7.22
C SER A 72 -7.31 -13.59 -6.09
N LEU A 73 -6.35 -12.85 -5.54
CA LEU A 73 -6.61 -11.90 -4.46
C LEU A 73 -7.52 -10.75 -4.92
N LYS A 74 -7.37 -10.29 -6.17
CA LYS A 74 -8.29 -9.32 -6.80
C LYS A 74 -9.72 -9.85 -6.85
N ALA A 75 -9.91 -11.13 -7.21
CA ALA A 75 -11.24 -11.74 -7.21
C ALA A 75 -11.84 -11.82 -5.79
N SER A 76 -11.02 -12.13 -4.79
CA SER A 76 -11.44 -12.15 -3.39
C SER A 76 -11.81 -10.76 -2.86
N PHE A 77 -11.08 -9.72 -3.25
CA PHE A 77 -11.46 -8.33 -2.99
C PHE A 77 -12.81 -7.98 -3.63
N LEU A 78 -12.96 -8.23 -4.94
CA LEU A 78 -14.19 -7.91 -5.67
C LEU A 78 -15.43 -8.68 -5.18
N SER A 79 -15.24 -9.84 -4.55
CA SER A 79 -16.32 -10.63 -3.94
C SER A 79 -16.57 -10.28 -2.46
N GLY A 80 -15.80 -9.35 -1.88
CA GLY A 80 -15.94 -8.94 -0.48
C GLY A 80 -15.43 -9.97 0.53
N LEU A 81 -14.59 -10.92 0.10
CA LEU A 81 -13.98 -11.91 0.99
C LEU A 81 -12.85 -11.32 1.86
N ILE A 82 -12.24 -10.22 1.42
CA ILE A 82 -11.20 -9.53 2.17
C ILE A 82 -11.62 -8.09 2.45
N GLU A 83 -11.39 -7.67 3.69
CA GLU A 83 -11.43 -6.26 4.09
C GLU A 83 -10.02 -5.70 3.94
N VAL A 84 -9.94 -4.46 3.44
CA VAL A 84 -8.69 -3.75 3.21
C VAL A 84 -8.54 -2.67 4.26
N GLY A 85 -7.31 -2.22 4.51
CA GLY A 85 -7.05 -1.15 5.48
C GLY A 85 -5.85 -0.29 5.10
N GLY A 86 -5.67 0.82 5.82
CA GLY A 86 -4.55 1.74 5.60
C GLY A 86 -4.53 2.29 4.17
N SER A 87 -3.38 2.19 3.50
CA SER A 87 -3.22 2.60 2.10
C SER A 87 -4.11 1.83 1.12
N ALA A 88 -4.49 0.60 1.45
CA ALA A 88 -5.29 -0.27 0.58
C ALA A 88 -6.76 0.17 0.46
N GLU A 89 -7.22 1.06 1.33
CA GLU A 89 -8.53 1.71 1.20
C GLU A 89 -8.68 2.50 -0.12
N TYR A 90 -7.56 2.86 -0.76
CA TYR A 90 -7.56 3.40 -2.12
C TYR A 90 -8.31 2.52 -3.14
N LEU A 91 -8.32 1.19 -2.94
CA LEU A 91 -9.06 0.27 -3.81
C LEU A 91 -10.56 0.61 -3.85
N ASN A 92 -11.11 1.06 -2.72
CA ASN A 92 -12.51 1.43 -2.56
C ASN A 92 -12.83 2.85 -3.08
N ASP A 93 -11.84 3.68 -3.40
CA ASP A 93 -12.05 5.07 -3.81
C ASP A 93 -12.37 5.21 -5.31
N GLU A 94 -13.61 5.45 -5.69
CA GLU A 94 -13.98 5.60 -7.10
C GLU A 94 -14.15 7.08 -7.51
N LYS A 95 -13.86 7.38 -8.78
CA LYS A 95 -14.24 8.66 -9.41
C LYS A 95 -15.71 8.95 -9.16
N LYS A 96 -16.02 10.19 -8.76
CA LYS A 96 -17.41 10.62 -8.52
C LYS A 96 -18.22 10.73 -9.81
N CYS A 97 -17.56 11.06 -10.93
CA CYS A 97 -18.18 11.13 -12.23
C CYS A 97 -17.18 10.87 -13.36
N LYS A 98 -17.70 10.54 -14.56
CA LYS A 98 -16.87 10.30 -15.75
C LYS A 98 -16.14 11.57 -16.23
N ASN A 99 -16.78 12.72 -16.04
CA ASN A 99 -16.34 14.05 -16.43
C ASN A 99 -15.34 14.67 -15.43
N GLN A 100 -14.50 13.85 -14.84
CA GLN A 100 -13.52 14.24 -13.83
C GLN A 100 -12.18 13.63 -14.19
N SER A 101 -11.18 14.49 -14.35
CA SER A 101 -9.79 14.08 -14.46
C SER A 101 -9.28 13.67 -13.08
N ARG A 102 -8.61 12.51 -13.02
CA ARG A 102 -7.99 12.00 -11.80
C ARG A 102 -6.58 11.56 -12.12
N VAL A 103 -5.66 11.96 -11.27
CA VAL A 103 -4.29 11.46 -11.30
C VAL A 103 -3.94 11.03 -9.89
N THR A 104 -3.52 9.77 -9.75
CA THR A 104 -3.03 9.23 -8.48
C THR A 104 -1.53 9.14 -8.54
N CYS A 105 -0.83 9.61 -7.51
CA CYS A 105 0.56 9.23 -7.29
C CYS A 105 0.70 8.30 -6.09
N GLN A 106 1.58 7.31 -6.21
CA GLN A 106 1.91 6.35 -5.19
C GLN A 106 3.33 6.62 -4.71
N TYR A 107 3.51 6.72 -3.40
CA TYR A 107 4.79 6.52 -2.76
C TYR A 107 4.80 5.15 -2.11
N LYS A 108 5.78 4.32 -2.47
CA LYS A 108 5.98 2.98 -1.94
C LYS A 108 7.36 2.89 -1.34
N ALA A 109 7.45 2.41 -0.11
CA ALA A 109 8.72 2.18 0.54
C ALA A 109 8.77 0.82 1.21
N THR A 110 9.94 0.19 1.15
CA THR A 110 10.27 -1.08 1.79
C THR A 110 11.42 -0.86 2.76
N THR A 111 11.40 -1.55 3.90
CA THR A 111 12.35 -1.34 4.99
C THR A 111 13.19 -2.59 5.25
N ASN A 112 12.53 -3.71 5.53
CA ASN A 112 13.20 -4.93 5.95
C ASN A 112 12.36 -6.15 5.57
N PHE A 113 13.04 -7.25 5.33
CA PHE A 113 12.41 -8.55 5.16
C PHE A 113 12.64 -9.37 6.43
N LYS A 114 11.59 -9.95 7.00
CA LYS A 114 11.70 -10.90 8.11
C LYS A 114 11.25 -12.27 7.62
N GLU A 115 12.05 -13.30 7.87
CA GLU A 115 11.77 -14.68 7.49
C GLU A 115 11.92 -15.63 8.68
N LEU A 116 11.10 -16.68 8.71
CA LEU A 116 11.24 -17.80 9.63
C LEU A 116 12.34 -18.73 9.14
N LEU A 117 13.31 -19.01 10.02
CA LEU A 117 14.29 -20.06 9.83
C LEU A 117 13.71 -21.36 10.39
N ILE A 118 13.22 -22.19 9.49
CA ILE A 118 12.66 -23.51 9.81
C ILE A 118 13.78 -24.55 9.71
N ASP A 119 14.16 -25.18 10.83
CA ASP A 119 15.01 -26.39 10.82
C ASP A 119 14.16 -27.68 10.88
N GLN A 120 14.79 -28.86 10.97
CA GLN A 120 14.09 -30.14 10.96
C GLN A 120 13.01 -30.21 12.07
N MET A 121 11.75 -30.26 11.65
CA MET A 121 10.62 -30.25 12.56
C MET A 121 10.11 -31.66 12.88
N THR A 122 9.71 -31.81 14.15
CA THR A 122 8.81 -32.88 14.59
C THR A 122 7.47 -32.21 14.91
N LEU A 123 6.41 -32.69 14.28
CA LEU A 123 5.05 -32.23 14.57
C LEU A 123 4.61 -32.83 15.91
N ASP A 124 4.25 -31.99 16.86
CA ASP A 124 3.60 -32.44 18.09
C ASP A 124 2.09 -32.64 17.90
N ALA A 125 1.41 -33.15 18.93
CA ALA A 125 0.00 -33.49 18.85
C ALA A 125 -0.92 -32.27 18.64
N GLU A 126 -0.56 -31.10 19.19
CA GLU A 126 -1.36 -29.87 19.03
C GLU A 126 -1.21 -29.33 17.60
N GLN A 127 -0.02 -29.44 17.02
CA GLN A 127 0.25 -29.07 15.62
C GLN A 127 -0.47 -29.99 14.64
N MET A 128 -0.56 -31.28 14.94
CA MET A 128 -1.33 -32.24 14.15
C MET A 128 -2.84 -31.94 14.20
N GLU A 129 -3.36 -31.46 15.34
CA GLU A 129 -4.77 -31.09 15.46
C GLU A 129 -5.16 -29.91 14.55
N VAL A 130 -4.26 -28.94 14.35
CA VAL A 130 -4.46 -27.84 13.39
C VAL A 130 -4.60 -28.36 11.97
N ILE A 131 -3.78 -29.34 11.60
CA ILE A 131 -3.79 -29.98 10.28
C ILE A 131 -5.08 -30.81 10.11
N GLU A 132 -5.47 -31.58 11.13
CA GLU A 132 -6.68 -32.42 11.10
C GLU A 132 -7.97 -31.60 10.99
N LYS A 133 -8.02 -30.38 11.56
CA LYS A 133 -9.18 -29.49 11.47
C LYS A 133 -9.31 -28.75 10.13
N ASP A 134 -8.33 -28.88 9.23
CA ASP A 134 -8.32 -28.27 7.89
C ASP A 134 -8.63 -26.76 7.89
N LEU A 135 -8.12 -26.05 8.90
CA LEU A 135 -8.45 -24.64 9.13
C LEU A 135 -7.66 -23.67 8.25
N ALA A 136 -6.55 -24.11 7.65
CA ALA A 136 -5.68 -23.29 6.83
C ALA A 136 -4.95 -24.16 5.80
N THR A 137 -4.49 -23.52 4.73
CA THR A 137 -3.77 -24.18 3.63
C THR A 137 -2.30 -23.79 3.59
N HIS A 138 -1.94 -22.64 4.17
CA HIS A 138 -0.60 -22.07 4.14
C HIS A 138 -0.21 -21.50 5.50
N VAL A 139 1.08 -21.23 5.64
CA VAL A 139 1.67 -20.57 6.81
C VAL A 139 2.61 -19.46 6.36
N VAL A 140 2.57 -18.34 7.08
CA VAL A 140 3.35 -17.14 6.74
C VAL A 140 4.80 -17.34 7.18
N THR A 141 5.68 -17.60 6.22
CA THR A 141 7.11 -17.85 6.46
C THR A 141 7.99 -16.62 6.24
N GLY A 142 7.51 -15.61 5.54
CA GLY A 142 8.25 -14.38 5.28
C GLY A 142 7.34 -13.18 5.10
N ILE A 143 7.79 -12.00 5.54
CA ILE A 143 7.07 -10.73 5.40
C ILE A 143 8.07 -9.66 4.97
N LEU A 144 7.76 -9.00 3.84
CA LEU A 144 8.42 -7.76 3.44
C LEU A 144 7.68 -6.59 4.09
N TYR A 145 8.36 -5.88 4.98
CA TYR A 145 7.84 -4.71 5.66
C TYR A 145 8.09 -3.45 4.84
N GLY A 146 7.14 -2.52 4.94
CA GLY A 146 7.13 -1.28 4.20
C GLY A 146 5.87 -0.48 4.51
N ALA A 147 5.72 0.62 3.80
CA ALA A 147 4.53 1.45 3.84
C ALA A 147 4.23 1.97 2.43
N ASN A 148 2.96 2.04 2.11
CA ASN A 148 2.46 2.68 0.91
C ASN A 148 1.70 3.95 1.28
N SER A 149 1.62 4.86 0.32
CA SER A 149 0.66 5.97 0.35
C SER A 149 0.25 6.33 -1.06
N PHE A 150 -1.01 6.77 -1.19
CA PHE A 150 -1.64 7.22 -2.41
C PHE A 150 -2.16 8.62 -2.19
N PHE A 151 -1.77 9.52 -3.09
CA PHE A 151 -2.31 10.87 -3.20
C PHE A 151 -3.20 10.89 -4.44
N VAL A 152 -4.50 10.91 -4.22
CA VAL A 152 -5.52 10.91 -5.28
C VAL A 152 -5.88 12.36 -5.57
N PHE A 153 -5.49 12.85 -6.74
CA PHE A 153 -5.80 14.21 -7.17
C PHE A 153 -7.01 14.21 -8.08
N ASP A 154 -8.03 14.95 -7.70
CA ASP A 154 -9.31 15.04 -8.40
C ASP A 154 -9.58 16.48 -8.81
N SER A 155 -9.78 16.69 -10.11
CA SER A 155 -10.31 17.94 -10.64
C SER A 155 -11.78 18.15 -10.28
N GLU A 156 -12.26 19.37 -10.46
CA GLU A 156 -13.70 19.65 -10.53
C GLU A 156 -14.37 18.95 -11.72
N LYS A 157 -15.70 19.03 -11.82
CA LYS A 157 -16.42 18.51 -12.98
C LYS A 157 -16.09 19.33 -14.23
N LEU A 158 -15.74 18.66 -15.32
CA LEU A 158 -15.31 19.24 -16.59
C LEU A 158 -16.30 18.95 -17.72
N GLU A 159 -16.17 19.70 -18.81
CA GLU A 159 -16.75 19.31 -20.09
C GLU A 159 -15.99 18.10 -20.67
N ASP A 160 -16.68 17.23 -21.41
CA ASP A 160 -16.09 16.00 -21.98
C ASP A 160 -14.81 16.28 -22.80
N SER A 161 -14.77 17.40 -23.52
CA SER A 161 -13.64 17.78 -24.36
C SER A 161 -12.38 18.19 -23.57
N GLU A 162 -12.53 18.61 -22.31
CA GLU A 162 -11.41 19.11 -21.49
C GLU A 162 -10.83 18.03 -20.58
N VAL A 163 -11.53 16.90 -20.35
CA VAL A 163 -11.09 15.86 -19.40
C VAL A 163 -9.67 15.38 -19.68
N GLN A 164 -9.35 15.00 -20.93
CA GLN A 164 -8.01 14.49 -21.25
C GLN A 164 -6.94 15.56 -21.08
N LYS A 165 -7.20 16.77 -21.56
CA LYS A 165 -6.25 17.88 -21.51
C LYS A 165 -5.94 18.30 -20.07
N THR A 166 -6.95 18.34 -19.20
CA THR A 166 -6.76 18.62 -17.78
C THR A 166 -6.01 17.46 -17.11
N GLU A 167 -6.31 16.21 -17.44
CA GLU A 167 -5.59 15.03 -16.89
C GLU A 167 -4.10 15.05 -17.28
N ASP A 168 -3.77 15.33 -18.54
CA ASP A 168 -2.39 15.43 -19.02
C ASP A 168 -1.63 16.55 -18.29
N SER A 169 -2.31 17.69 -18.07
CA SER A 169 -1.74 18.84 -17.37
C SER A 169 -1.53 18.55 -15.87
N MET A 170 -2.51 17.90 -15.22
CA MET A 170 -2.39 17.43 -13.83
C MET A 170 -1.22 16.44 -13.71
N GLN A 171 -1.12 15.50 -14.64
CA GLN A 171 -0.04 14.51 -14.62
C GLN A 171 1.34 15.18 -14.76
N ALA A 172 1.47 16.21 -15.60
CA ALA A 172 2.71 16.95 -15.79
C ALA A 172 3.17 17.65 -14.50
N VAL A 173 2.26 18.30 -13.76
CA VAL A 173 2.61 18.98 -12.50
C VAL A 173 2.83 18.00 -11.35
N ILE A 174 2.04 16.93 -11.25
CA ILE A 174 2.17 15.89 -10.20
C ILE A 174 3.49 15.11 -10.35
N LYS A 175 3.99 14.93 -11.59
CA LYS A 175 5.32 14.36 -11.85
C LYS A 175 6.46 15.15 -11.20
N LYS A 176 6.25 16.43 -10.90
CA LYS A 176 7.28 17.27 -10.26
C LYS A 176 7.37 17.06 -8.76
N ILE A 177 6.34 16.51 -8.10
CA ILE A 177 6.29 16.35 -6.62
C ILE A 177 7.61 15.83 -6.03
N PRO A 178 8.24 14.75 -6.54
CA PRO A 178 9.47 14.22 -5.96
C PRO A 178 10.69 15.14 -6.05
N THR A 179 10.64 16.15 -6.92
CA THR A 179 11.72 17.09 -7.18
C THR A 179 11.48 18.46 -6.56
N LEU A 180 10.26 18.72 -6.10
CA LEU A 180 9.92 19.95 -5.40
C LEU A 180 10.54 19.92 -4.01
N ASN A 181 11.16 21.03 -3.60
CA ASN A 181 11.77 21.17 -2.27
C ASN A 181 11.23 22.44 -1.60
N ILE A 182 10.73 22.31 -0.36
CA ILE A 182 10.14 23.42 0.38
C ILE A 182 11.20 24.48 0.75
N GLU A 183 12.46 24.10 0.93
CA GLU A 183 13.55 25.06 1.20
C GLU A 183 13.77 26.06 0.05
N GLY A 184 13.33 25.71 -1.16
CA GLY A 184 13.31 26.59 -2.33
C GLY A 184 11.95 27.24 -2.62
N SER A 185 10.93 27.01 -1.78
CA SER A 185 9.49 27.23 -2.00
C SER A 185 8.96 26.65 -3.32
N VAL A 186 7.90 25.85 -3.21
CA VAL A 186 7.17 25.28 -4.37
C VAL A 186 6.80 26.37 -5.40
N GLU A 187 6.57 27.60 -4.93
CA GLU A 187 6.29 28.79 -5.75
C GLU A 187 7.34 29.14 -6.80
N PHE A 188 8.64 28.88 -6.57
CA PHE A 188 9.69 29.23 -7.53
C PHE A 188 9.90 28.17 -8.62
N GLN A 189 9.34 26.97 -8.45
CA GLN A 189 9.57 25.84 -9.35
C GLN A 189 8.39 25.52 -10.28
N LEU A 190 7.24 26.18 -10.06
CA LEU A 190 6.06 26.12 -10.90
C LEU A 190 5.90 27.39 -11.73
N THR A 191 5.46 27.26 -12.98
CA THR A 191 5.03 28.44 -13.77
C THR A 191 3.71 28.99 -13.23
N ASP A 192 3.36 30.23 -13.58
CA ASP A 192 2.10 30.84 -13.13
C ASP A 192 0.89 30.01 -13.61
N GLU A 193 0.94 29.44 -14.81
CA GLU A 193 -0.12 28.54 -15.31
C GLU A 193 -0.21 27.23 -14.52
N GLU A 194 0.93 26.69 -14.07
CA GLU A 194 0.95 25.49 -13.23
C GLU A 194 0.39 25.78 -11.84
N LYS A 195 0.68 26.95 -11.26
CA LYS A 195 0.08 27.38 -9.99
C LYS A 195 -1.43 27.46 -10.09
N ASP A 196 -1.93 28.19 -11.09
CA ASP A 196 -3.37 28.31 -11.36
C ASP A 196 -4.04 26.94 -11.58
N LEU A 197 -3.31 25.96 -12.12
CA LEU A 197 -3.81 24.60 -12.28
C LEU A 197 -3.88 23.86 -10.94
N THR A 198 -2.87 23.98 -10.08
CA THR A 198 -2.83 23.29 -8.78
C THR A 198 -3.95 23.71 -7.84
N GLU A 199 -4.52 24.90 -8.02
CA GLU A 199 -5.69 25.38 -7.27
C GLU A 199 -7.02 24.76 -7.76
N LYS A 200 -7.05 24.10 -8.92
CA LYS A 200 -8.27 23.55 -9.56
C LYS A 200 -8.50 22.07 -9.28
N PHE A 201 -7.67 21.45 -8.46
CA PHE A 201 -7.87 20.06 -8.05
C PHE A 201 -7.59 19.88 -6.56
N SER A 202 -8.30 18.93 -5.98
CA SER A 202 -8.16 18.54 -4.57
C SER A 202 -7.25 17.33 -4.44
N CYS A 203 -6.71 17.10 -3.23
CA CYS A 203 -5.97 15.89 -2.87
C CYS A 203 -6.76 15.09 -1.84
N LYS A 204 -6.76 13.76 -1.99
CA LYS A 204 -7.22 12.81 -0.96
C LYS A 204 -6.11 11.82 -0.68
N PHE A 205 -5.86 11.57 0.60
CA PHE A 205 -4.76 10.72 1.05
C PHE A 205 -5.24 9.36 1.57
N TYR A 206 -4.55 8.31 1.15
CA TYR A 206 -4.66 6.96 1.68
C TYR A 206 -3.26 6.44 1.97
N GLY A 207 -2.92 6.15 3.22
CA GLY A 207 -1.55 5.73 3.53
C GLY A 207 -1.44 4.91 4.80
N ASP A 208 -0.33 4.21 4.92
CA ASP A 208 0.05 3.44 6.12
C ASP A 208 0.76 4.32 7.17
N PHE A 209 0.75 5.64 6.97
CA PHE A 209 1.37 6.64 7.83
C PHE A 209 0.32 7.26 8.74
N ILE A 210 0.71 7.50 10.00
CA ILE A 210 -0.08 8.32 10.92
C ILE A 210 0.44 9.74 10.78
N LEU A 211 -0.30 10.57 10.04
CA LEU A 211 -0.02 11.99 9.83
C LEU A 211 -0.75 12.82 10.90
N GLU A 212 -0.23 14.01 11.20
CA GLU A 212 -0.95 14.99 12.04
C GLU A 212 -2.18 15.55 11.32
N SER A 213 -2.04 15.78 10.01
CA SER A 213 -3.12 16.20 9.12
C SER A 213 -2.96 15.56 7.76
N ASN A 214 -4.06 15.09 7.17
CA ASN A 214 -4.05 14.55 5.81
C ASN A 214 -3.99 15.70 4.79
N PRO A 215 -3.20 15.56 3.71
CA PRO A 215 -3.13 16.58 2.68
C PRO A 215 -4.46 16.71 1.92
N ALA A 216 -4.86 17.96 1.67
CA ALA A 216 -6.08 18.29 0.92
C ALA A 216 -5.79 19.09 -0.36
N THR A 217 -4.60 19.67 -0.46
CA THR A 217 -4.16 20.47 -1.61
C THR A 217 -2.89 19.89 -2.26
N PHE A 218 -2.51 20.41 -3.43
CA PHE A 218 -1.23 20.07 -4.06
C PHE A 218 -0.04 20.43 -3.16
N GLN A 219 -0.07 21.59 -2.51
CA GLN A 219 1.00 22.03 -1.64
C GLN A 219 1.15 21.14 -0.40
N ASP A 220 0.03 20.77 0.23
CA ASP A 220 0.05 19.83 1.36
C ASP A 220 0.62 18.48 0.94
N ALA A 221 0.30 18.03 -0.28
CA ALA A 221 0.79 16.77 -0.80
C ALA A 221 2.31 16.79 -1.04
N VAL A 222 2.86 17.90 -1.54
CA VAL A 222 4.32 18.09 -1.67
C VAL A 222 4.99 18.04 -0.30
N GLN A 223 4.44 18.75 0.69
CA GLN A 223 4.97 18.74 2.05
C GLN A 223 4.91 17.36 2.67
N THR A 224 3.75 16.71 2.60
CA THR A 224 3.56 15.37 3.14
C THR A 224 4.56 14.40 2.49
N TYR A 225 4.73 14.46 1.16
CA TYR A 225 5.67 13.62 0.43
C TYR A 225 7.11 13.78 0.92
N GLU A 226 7.57 15.02 1.17
CA GLU A 226 8.90 15.31 1.70
C GLU A 226 9.13 14.71 3.11
N GLU A 227 8.08 14.64 3.91
CA GLU A 227 8.11 14.09 5.28
C GLU A 227 8.04 12.55 5.33
N LEU A 228 7.43 11.89 4.34
CA LEU A 228 7.21 10.43 4.35
C LEU A 228 8.47 9.59 4.64
N PRO A 229 9.65 9.85 4.04
CA PRO A 229 10.85 9.07 4.31
C PRO A 229 11.29 9.11 5.78
N GLN A 230 11.05 10.22 6.47
CA GLN A 230 11.44 10.40 7.87
C GLN A 230 10.52 9.60 8.81
N LEU A 231 9.26 9.42 8.41
CA LEU A 231 8.24 8.67 9.17
C LEU A 231 8.46 7.15 9.13
N LEU A 232 9.13 6.63 8.10
CA LEU A 232 9.43 5.20 7.94
C LEU A 232 10.42 4.63 8.96
N GLY A 233 11.19 5.49 9.64
CA GLY A 233 12.25 5.08 10.57
C GLY A 233 11.97 5.38 12.05
N THR A 234 10.89 6.09 12.38
CA THR A 234 10.73 6.66 13.74
C THR A 234 9.93 5.78 14.70
N LYS A 235 9.28 4.69 14.25
CA LYS A 235 8.26 3.97 15.06
C LYS A 235 8.57 2.53 15.48
N GLU A 236 9.80 2.03 15.33
CA GLU A 236 10.22 0.83 16.10
C GLU A 236 10.47 1.12 17.61
N ARG A 237 10.16 2.32 18.09
CA ARG A 237 10.51 2.77 19.46
C ARG A 237 9.34 2.90 20.44
N ILE A 238 8.11 2.57 20.07
CA ILE A 238 6.96 2.62 20.98
C ILE A 238 6.09 1.39 20.72
N LEU A 239 6.17 0.43 21.66
CA LEU A 239 5.31 -0.75 21.93
C LEU A 239 6.14 -2.03 22.11
N SER A 240 7.10 -1.95 23.04
CA SER A 240 7.57 -3.11 23.82
C SER A 240 7.90 -2.63 25.23
N GLN A 241 6.85 -2.53 26.05
CA GLN A 241 6.92 -2.72 27.49
C GLN A 241 6.01 -3.87 27.85
#